data_AF-A0A820D706-F1
#
_entry.id   AF-A0A820D706-F1
#
_cell.length_a   1.000
_cell.length_b   1.000
_cell.length_c   1.000
_cell.angle_alpha   90.00
_cell.angle_beta   90.00
_cell.angle_gamma   90.00
#
_symmetry.space_group_name_H-M   'P 1'
#
loop_
_entity.id
_entity.type
_entity.pdbx_description
1 polymer ?
#
loop_
_entity_poly.entity_id
_entity_poly.type
_entity_poly.pdbx_seq_one_letter_code
_entity_poly.pdbx_strand_id
1 'polypeptide(L)' 'VLENGYEFFADRRLVTIFSAPDYRGGFDNTAALMSVDENLKYSSSKVQTSREAK' A
#
# COMPACT_ATOMS: atom_id res chain seq x y z
N VAL A 1 4.11 -3.56 10.33
CA VAL A 1 3.41 -2.64 9.41
C VAL A 1 3.79 -3.03 7.99
N LEU A 2 2.86 -2.99 7.03
CA LEU A 2 3.18 -3.33 5.64
C LEU A 2 4.15 -2.29 5.07
N GLU A 3 5.37 -2.71 4.78
CA GLU A 3 6.47 -1.84 4.30
C GLU A 3 6.07 -1.01 3.07
N ASN A 4 5.24 -1.59 2.21
CA ASN A 4 4.80 -0.98 0.95
C ASN A 4 3.33 -0.56 0.93
N GLY A 5 2.61 -0.63 2.06
CA GLY A 5 1.16 -0.37 2.12
C GLY A 5 0.29 -1.46 1.47
N TYR A 6 0.88 -2.54 0.96
CA TYR A 6 0.18 -3.75 0.55
C TYR A 6 1.04 -5.00 0.79
N GLU A 7 0.40 -6.17 0.88
CA GLU A 7 1.08 -7.47 1.00
C GLU A 7 0.26 -8.57 0.35
N PHE A 8 0.96 -9.48 -0.35
CA PHE A 8 0.36 -10.66 -0.96
C PHE A 8 0.46 -11.88 -0.03
N PHE A 9 -0.58 -12.70 -0.05
CA PHE A 9 -0.68 -13.94 0.71
C PHE A 9 -1.11 -15.08 -0.21
N ALA A 10 -0.94 -16.31 0.29
CA ALA A 10 -1.41 -17.53 -0.38
C ALA A 10 -1.00 -17.55 -1.87
N ASP A 11 0.30 -17.46 -2.16
CA ASP A 11 0.83 -17.48 -3.53
C ASP A 11 0.25 -16.38 -4.43
N ARG A 12 0.09 -15.17 -3.87
CA ARG A 12 -0.47 -13.98 -4.53
C ARG A 12 -1.93 -14.12 -4.95
N ARG A 13 -2.68 -15.05 -4.34
CA ARG A 13 -4.13 -15.20 -4.52
C ARG A 13 -4.95 -14.26 -3.64
N LEU A 14 -4.33 -13.67 -2.62
CA LEU A 14 -4.93 -12.69 -1.73
C LEU A 14 -3.99 -11.50 -1.60
N VAL A 15 -4.54 -10.29 -1.62
CA VAL A 15 -3.80 -9.06 -1.32
C VAL A 15 -4.52 -8.31 -0.21
N THR A 16 -3.76 -7.85 0.79
CA THR A 16 -4.22 -6.85 1.76
C THR A 16 -3.65 -5.50 1.36
N ILE A 17 -4.48 -4.46 1.34
CA ILE A 17 -4.08 -3.09 0.98
C ILE A 17 -4.45 -2.17 2.14
N PHE A 18 -3.49 -1.35 2.56
CA PHE A 18 -3.67 -0.26 3.51
C PHE A 18 -3.53 1.08 2.78
N SER A 19 -4.56 1.92 2.85
CA SER A 19 -4.63 3.20 2.13
C SER A 19 -4.50 4.44 3.02
N ALA A 20 -4.24 4.26 4.32
CA ALA A 20 -4.03 5.33 5.28
C ALA A 20 -2.55 5.42 5.66
N PRO A 21 -1.76 6.34 5.08
CA PRO A 21 -0.36 6.53 5.50
C PRO A 21 -0.32 7.11 6.91
N ASP A 22 0.71 6.77 7.69
CA ASP A 22 0.86 7.20 9.09
C ASP A 22 -0.41 6.96 9.94
N TYR A 23 -0.95 5.74 9.84
CA TYR A 23 -2.21 5.39 10.48
C TYR A 23 -2.12 5.64 11.98
N ARG A 24 -2.94 6.58 12.47
CA ARG A 24 -3.01 7.02 13.86
C ARG A 24 -1.72 7.63 14.43
N GLY A 25 -0.76 8.07 13.62
CA GLY A 25 0.43 8.77 14.11
C GLY A 25 1.37 7.92 14.97
N GLY A 26 1.17 6.60 15.00
CA GLY A 26 1.91 5.65 15.83
C GLY A 26 2.63 4.57 15.01
N PHE A 27 2.55 4.66 13.69
CA PHE A 27 3.07 3.69 12.75
C PHE A 27 3.69 4.42 11.57
N ASP A 28 4.97 4.18 11.30
CA ASP A 28 5.64 4.61 10.05
C ASP A 28 5.20 3.70 8.89
N ASN A 29 3.88 3.63 8.67
CA ASN A 29 3.31 2.85 7.60
C ASN A 29 3.13 3.70 6.36
N THR A 30 3.59 3.12 5.27
CA THR A 30 3.25 3.55 3.93
C THR A 30 1.82 3.13 3.60
N ALA A 31 1.13 3.90 2.76
CA ALA A 31 -0.10 3.48 2.10
C ALA A 31 0.15 3.07 0.64
N ALA A 32 -0.74 2.24 0.10
CA ALA A 32 -0.74 1.87 -1.30
C ALA A 32 -2.09 2.12 -1.96
N LEU A 33 -2.04 2.48 -3.23
CA LEU A 33 -3.16 2.39 -4.16
C LEU A 33 -2.88 1.24 -5.15
N MET A 34 -3.87 0.39 -5.40
CA MET A 34 -3.79 -0.64 -6.44
C MET A 34 -4.74 -0.30 -7.58
N SER A 35 -4.18 -0.15 -8.79
CA SER A 35 -4.95 0.05 -10.01
C SER A 35 -4.99 -1.26 -10.79
N VAL A 36 -6.15 -1.61 -11.35
CA VAL A 36 -6.35 -2.78 -12.21
C VAL A 36 -6.86 -2.31 -13.56
N ASP A 37 -6.19 -2.73 -14.63
CA ASP A 37 -6.57 -2.38 -16.01
C ASP A 37 -7.59 -3.36 -16.62
N GLU A 38 -8.05 -3.06 -17.83
CA GLU A 38 -9.00 -3.90 -18.59
C GLU A 38 -8.46 -5.31 -18.93
N ASN A 39 -7.14 -5.49 -18.90
CA ASN A 39 -6.47 -6.77 -19.12
C ASN A 39 -6.18 -7.51 -17.81
N LEU A 40 -6.81 -7.08 -16.70
CA LEU A 40 -6.62 -7.62 -15.35
C LEU A 40 -5.17 -7.56 -14.85
N LYS A 41 -4.36 -6.65 -15.40
CA LYS A 41 -3.03 -6.37 -14.87
C LYS A 41 -3.15 -5.34 -13.76
N TYR A 42 -2.41 -5.56 -12.68
CA TYR A 42 -2.36 -4.64 -11.56
C TYR A 42 -1.06 -3.82 -11.56
N SER A 43 -1.13 -2.60 -11.03
CA SER A 43 0.03 -1.81 -10.60
C SER A 43 -0.24 -1.21 -9.22
N SER A 44 0.82 -0.97 -8.46
CA SER A 44 0.73 -0.37 -7.12
C SER A 44 1.51 0.94 -7.07
N SER A 45 0.92 2.00 -6.54
CA SER A 45 1.62 3.25 -6.24
C SER A 45 1.72 3.47 -4.74
N LYS A 46 2.89 3.96 -4.30
CA LYS A 46 3.18 4.32 -2.92
C LYS A 46 2.52 5.66 -2.59
N VAL A 47 1.81 5.74 -1.47
CA VAL A 47 1.21 6.96 -0.94
C VAL A 47 1.81 7.21 0.44
N GLN A 48 2.41 8.38 0.62
CA GLN A 48 2.99 8.83 1.88
C GLN A 48 2.44 10.22 2.22
N THR A 49 2.40 10.57 3.50
CA THR A 49 2.03 11.92 3.93
C THR A 49 3.13 12.91 3.53
N SER A 50 2.77 14.18 3.32
CA SER A 50 3.70 15.27 2.96
C SER A 50 4.66 15.67 4.09
N ARG A 51 4.77 14.87 5.15
CA ARG A 51 5.62 15.10 6.31
C ARG A 51 6.50 13.88 6.55
N GLU A 52 7.40 13.61 5.62
CA GLU A 52 8.70 12.95 5.86
C GLU A 52 9.53 12.97 4.57
N ALA A 53 9.89 14.18 4.13
CA ALA A 53 11.22 14.38 3.56
C ALA A 53 12.12 14.74 4.74
N LYS A 54 12.67 13.71 5.39
CA LYS A 54 13.82 13.86 6.29
C LYS A 54 14.77 12.70 6.09
#